data_AF-A0AAV8Y856-F1
#
_entry.id   AF-A0AAV8Y856-F1
#
_cell.length_a   1.000
_cell.length_b   1.000
_cell.length_c   1.000
_cell.angle_alpha   90.00
_cell.angle_beta   90.00
_cell.angle_gamma   90.00
#
_symmetry.space_group_name_H-M   'P 1'
#
loop_
_entity.id
_entity.type
_entity.pdbx_description
1 polymer ?
#
loop_
_entity_poly.entity_id
_entity_poly.type
_entity_poly.pdbx_seq_one_letter_code
_entity_poly.pdbx_strand_id
1 'polypeptide(L)'
;MQLFVSELILFNIMFHGEFALCMLIRLLVYYWYANEIMEQSSNIAIAVWESEWYDEPQRVKQMMLMMIMRSNKPLVLDIGPFSTMTLSTFLRILKATYSYMMIMYR
;
A
#
# COMPACT_ATOMS: atom_id res chain seq x y z
N MET A 1 -2.41 46.64 10.52
CA MET A 1 -2.13 46.06 9.18
C MET A 1 -1.14 44.90 9.26
N GLN A 2 0.10 45.07 9.74
CA GLN A 2 1.09 43.98 9.83
C GLN A 2 0.67 42.80 10.73
N LEU A 3 0.07 43.06 11.91
CA LEU A 3 -0.43 42.01 12.81
C LEU A 3 -1.55 41.16 12.19
N PHE A 4 -2.44 41.78 11.41
CA PHE A 4 -3.51 41.05 10.72
C PHE A 4 -2.96 40.17 9.59
N VAL A 5 -1.93 40.65 8.89
CA VAL A 5 -1.25 39.89 7.84
C VAL A 5 -0.48 38.70 8.43
N SER A 6 0.17 38.84 9.60
CA SER A 6 0.87 37.72 10.24
C SER A 6 -0.07 36.62 10.72
N GLU A 7 -1.22 36.95 11.29
CA GLU A 7 -2.25 35.98 11.68
C GLU A 7 -2.77 35.19 10.47
N LEU A 8 -3.01 35.87 9.35
CA LEU A 8 -3.45 35.24 8.09
C LEU A 8 -2.39 34.30 7.51
N ILE A 9 -1.11 34.69 7.56
CA ILE A 9 0.00 33.84 7.10
C ILE A 9 0.10 32.58 7.98
N LEU A 10 -0.02 32.72 9.30
CA LEU A 10 0.01 31.60 10.23
C LEU A 10 -1.10 30.59 9.88
N PHE A 11 -2.32 31.08 9.67
CA PHE A 11 -3.46 30.23 9.29
C PHE A 11 -3.22 29.45 7.98
N ASN A 12 -2.69 30.11 6.94
CA ASN A 12 -2.38 29.45 5.67
C ASN A 12 -1.31 28.36 5.83
N ILE A 13 -0.25 28.61 6.61
CA ILE A 13 0.82 27.62 6.85
C ILE A 13 0.26 26.39 7.58
N MET A 14 -0.60 26.59 8.59
CA MET A 14 -1.25 25.49 9.30
C MET A 14 -2.10 24.64 8.35
N PHE A 15 -2.92 25.27 7.50
CA PHE A 15 -3.77 24.55 6.54
C PHE A 15 -2.95 23.73 5.52
N HIS A 16 -1.86 24.30 4.99
CA HIS A 16 -0.98 23.56 4.08
C HIS A 16 -0.28 22.38 4.76
N GLY A 17 0.11 22.53 6.03
CA GLY A 17 0.70 21.46 6.84
C GLY A 17 -0.28 20.30 7.07
N GLU A 18 -1.52 20.60 7.48
CA GLU A 18 -2.58 19.60 7.67
C GLU A 18 -2.91 18.87 6.36
N PHE A 19 -3.00 19.61 5.26
CA PHE A 19 -3.26 19.02 3.94
C PHE A 19 -2.15 18.05 3.52
N ALA A 20 -0.88 18.45 3.67
CA ALA A 20 0.26 17.61 3.34
C ALA A 20 0.30 16.33 4.20
N LEU A 21 0.05 16.48 5.51
CA LEU A 21 -0.02 15.34 6.43
C LEU A 21 -1.15 14.37 6.04
N CYS A 22 -2.35 14.89 5.75
CA CYS A 22 -3.48 14.07 5.32
C CYS A 22 -3.18 13.30 4.03
N MET A 23 -2.52 13.93 3.06
CA MET A 23 -2.14 13.28 1.80
C MET A 23 -1.11 12.16 2.03
N LEU A 24 -0.13 12.38 2.90
CA LEU A 24 0.85 11.36 3.26
C LEU A 24 0.21 10.16 3.96
N ILE A 25 -0.70 10.40 4.92
CA ILE A 25 -1.42 9.33 5.63
C ILE A 25 -2.29 8.54 4.64
N ARG A 26 -3.02 9.21 3.75
CA ARG A 26 -3.84 8.54 2.73
C ARG A 26 -2.97 7.64 1.84
N LEU A 27 -1.83 8.14 1.38
CA LEU A 27 -0.90 7.37 0.56
C LEU A 27 -0.41 6.13 1.33
N LEU A 28 0.04 6.31 2.57
CA LEU A 28 0.48 5.21 3.44
C LEU A 28 -0.59 4.13 3.57
N VAL A 29 -1.84 4.54 3.85
CA VAL A 29 -2.98 3.61 4.01
C VAL A 29 -3.23 2.81 2.73
N TYR A 30 -3.20 3.45 1.55
CA TYR A 30 -3.38 2.74 0.27
C TYR A 30 -2.29 1.70 0.02
N TYR A 31 -1.01 2.06 0.24
CA TYR A 31 0.09 1.13 0.05
C TYR A 31 0.11 0.02 1.11
N TRP A 32 -0.35 0.31 2.32
CA TRP A 32 -0.51 -0.71 3.36
C TRP A 32 -1.55 -1.75 2.97
N TYR A 33 -2.77 -1.31 2.60
CA TYR A 33 -3.83 -2.23 2.20
C TYR A 33 -3.46 -3.03 0.94
N ALA A 34 -2.81 -2.41 -0.04
CA ALA A 34 -2.33 -3.12 -1.22
C ALA A 34 -1.32 -4.22 -0.86
N ASN A 35 -0.41 -3.94 0.07
CA ASN A 35 0.57 -4.91 0.56
C ASN A 35 -0.10 -6.06 1.33
N GLU A 36 -1.05 -5.73 2.22
CA GLU A 36 -1.81 -6.73 2.99
C GLU A 36 -2.59 -7.66 2.07
N ILE A 37 -3.27 -7.12 1.06
CA ILE A 37 -3.99 -7.92 0.06
C ILE A 37 -3.05 -8.89 -0.66
N MET A 38 -1.86 -8.42 -1.03
CA MET A 38 -0.84 -9.25 -1.68
C MET A 38 -0.40 -10.40 -0.76
N GLU A 39 -0.09 -10.10 0.51
CA GLU A 39 0.34 -11.10 1.50
C GLU A 39 -0.76 -12.12 1.83
N GLN A 40 -1.97 -11.64 2.09
CA GLN A 40 -3.13 -12.50 2.34
C GLN A 40 -3.44 -13.38 1.14
N SER A 41 -3.32 -12.86 -0.08
CA SER A 41 -3.53 -13.66 -1.29
C SER A 41 -2.57 -14.84 -1.42
N SER A 42 -1.31 -14.67 -1.01
CA SER A 42 -0.34 -15.78 -0.95
C SER A 42 -0.65 -16.75 0.19
N ASN A 43 -1.10 -16.25 1.34
CA ASN A 43 -1.40 -17.07 2.51
C ASN A 43 -2.61 -18.01 2.29
N ILE A 44 -3.53 -17.68 1.38
CA ILE A 44 -4.65 -18.57 1.01
C ILE A 44 -4.14 -19.95 0.57
N ALA A 45 -3.03 -20.03 -0.17
CA ALA A 45 -2.49 -21.32 -0.62
C ALA A 45 -2.08 -22.20 0.57
N ILE A 46 -1.45 -21.60 1.57
CA ILE A 46 -1.00 -22.28 2.80
C ILE A 46 -2.22 -22.72 3.61
N ALA A 47 -3.20 -21.83 3.80
CA ALA A 47 -4.41 -22.14 4.55
C ALA A 47 -5.22 -23.29 3.92
N VAL A 48 -5.31 -23.34 2.57
CA VAL A 48 -5.96 -24.46 1.87
C VAL A 48 -5.15 -25.75 2.02
N TRP A 49 -3.81 -25.67 1.99
CA TRP A 49 -2.95 -26.83 2.18
C TRP A 49 -3.02 -27.41 3.60
N GLU A 50 -3.13 -26.56 4.61
CA GLU A 50 -3.27 -26.94 6.03
C GLU A 50 -4.67 -27.43 6.39
N SER A 51 -5.66 -27.24 5.51
CA SER A 51 -6.99 -27.84 5.70
C SER A 51 -6.95 -29.36 5.57
N GLU A 52 -7.92 -30.07 6.16
CA GLU A 52 -8.07 -31.54 6.04
C GLU A 52 -8.57 -31.96 4.64
N TRP A 53 -7.97 -31.40 3.57
CA TRP A 53 -8.38 -31.53 2.18
C TRP A 53 -8.37 -32.98 1.67
N TYR A 54 -7.65 -33.88 2.34
CA TYR A 54 -7.55 -35.29 1.99
C TYR A 54 -8.82 -36.10 2.30
N ASP A 55 -9.67 -35.63 3.21
CA ASP A 55 -10.94 -36.31 3.56
C ASP A 55 -12.14 -35.80 2.73
N GLU A 56 -11.94 -34.77 1.93
CA GLU A 56 -12.97 -34.15 1.11
C GLU A 56 -13.28 -34.93 -0.20
N PRO A 57 -14.47 -34.77 -0.80
CA PRO A 57 -14.83 -35.42 -2.05
C PRO A 57 -13.96 -34.92 -3.22
N GLN A 58 -13.81 -35.76 -4.25
CA GLN A 58 -12.90 -35.50 -5.37
C GLN A 58 -13.14 -34.15 -6.07
N ARG A 59 -14.40 -33.71 -6.15
CA ARG A 59 -14.76 -32.39 -6.70
C ARG A 59 -14.15 -31.23 -5.89
N VAL A 60 -14.18 -31.33 -4.56
CA VAL A 60 -13.65 -30.31 -3.64
C VAL A 60 -12.11 -30.30 -3.71
N LYS A 61 -11.48 -31.48 -3.75
CA LYS A 61 -10.03 -31.61 -3.96
C LYS A 61 -9.54 -30.93 -5.24
N GLN A 62 -10.26 -31.12 -6.35
CA GLN A 62 -9.96 -30.42 -7.61
C GLN A 62 -10.09 -28.91 -7.49
N MET A 63 -11.11 -28.41 -6.79
CA MET A 63 -11.29 -26.98 -6.53
C MET A 63 -10.17 -26.41 -5.66
N MET A 64 -9.76 -27.12 -4.61
CA MET A 64 -8.66 -26.72 -3.73
C MET A 64 -7.32 -26.64 -4.50
N LEU A 65 -7.03 -27.61 -5.36
CA LEU A 65 -5.85 -27.57 -6.24
C LEU A 65 -5.87 -26.35 -7.17
N MET A 66 -7.03 -26.03 -7.76
CA MET A 66 -7.18 -24.82 -8.58
C MET A 66 -6.96 -23.54 -7.76
N MET A 67 -7.44 -23.49 -6.52
CA MET A 67 -7.21 -22.35 -5.62
C MET A 67 -5.73 -22.20 -5.29
N ILE A 68 -5.03 -23.27 -4.91
CA ILE A 68 -3.58 -23.24 -4.64
C ILE A 68 -2.81 -22.75 -5.88
N MET A 69 -3.10 -23.30 -7.06
CA MET A 69 -2.46 -22.86 -8.31
C MET A 69 -2.70 -21.38 -8.61
N ARG A 70 -3.89 -20.86 -8.28
CA ARG A 70 -4.23 -19.45 -8.49
C ARG A 70 -3.58 -18.52 -7.48
N SER A 71 -3.56 -18.90 -6.20
CA SER A 71 -3.00 -18.14 -5.09
C SER A 71 -1.47 -18.06 -5.12
N ASN A 72 -0.80 -19.02 -5.77
CA ASN A 72 0.63 -18.92 -6.08
C ASN A 72 1.00 -17.73 -6.99
N LYS A 73 0.00 -17.11 -7.65
CA LYS A 73 0.16 -15.80 -8.29
C LYS A 73 -0.44 -14.75 -7.35
N PRO A 74 0.39 -14.02 -6.58
CA PRO A 74 -0.12 -13.05 -5.62
C PRO A 74 -0.96 -12.00 -6.33
N LEU A 75 -2.03 -11.56 -5.67
CA LEU A 75 -2.86 -10.47 -6.14
C LEU A 75 -2.10 -9.17 -5.89
N VAL A 76 -1.48 -8.64 -6.95
CA VAL A 76 -0.73 -7.40 -6.89
C VAL A 76 -1.57 -6.27 -7.45
N LEU A 77 -1.62 -5.16 -6.72
CA LEU A 77 -2.14 -3.89 -7.23
C LEU A 77 -0.99 -3.16 -7.92
N ASP A 78 -1.07 -3.02 -9.24
CA ASP A 78 -0.04 -2.33 -10.03
C ASP A 78 -0.37 -0.85 -10.21
N ILE A 79 0.64 0.01 -10.07
CA ILE A 79 0.61 1.43 -10.43
C ILE A 79 0.87 1.52 -11.94
N GLY A 80 -0.06 1.04 -12.74
CA GLY A 80 0.09 0.96 -14.20
C GLY A 80 1.40 0.24 -14.61
N PRO A 81 2.16 0.76 -15.59
CA PRO A 81 3.40 0.14 -16.06
C PRO A 81 4.63 0.42 -15.18
N PHE A 82 4.48 1.17 -14.07
CA PHE A 82 5.63 1.71 -13.35
C PHE A 82 6.15 0.79 -12.25
N SER A 83 5.28 0.35 -11.34
CA SER A 83 5.67 -0.46 -10.18
C SER A 83 4.45 -1.06 -9.48
N THR A 84 4.68 -2.11 -8.70
CA THR A 84 3.70 -2.70 -7.77
C THR A 84 3.45 -1.76 -6.57
N MET A 85 2.20 -1.67 -6.12
CA MET A 85 1.80 -0.96 -4.89
C MET A 85 2.18 -1.79 -3.67
N THR A 86 3.42 -1.62 -3.20
CA THR A 86 3.92 -2.25 -1.98
C THR A 86 4.46 -1.19 -1.02
N LEU A 87 4.52 -1.51 0.27
CA LEU A 87 5.08 -0.60 1.28
C LEU A 87 6.54 -0.22 0.96
N SER A 88 7.29 -1.14 0.34
CA SER A 88 8.65 -0.88 -0.16
C SER A 88 8.68 0.20 -1.26
N THR A 89 7.72 0.18 -2.19
CA THR A 89 7.58 1.23 -3.22
C THR A 89 7.24 2.59 -2.59
N PHE A 90 6.36 2.63 -1.59
CA PHE A 90 6.06 3.85 -0.83
C PHE A 90 7.31 4.45 -0.16
N LEU A 91 8.13 3.61 0.49
CA LEU A 91 9.39 4.06 1.09
C LEU A 91 10.38 4.59 0.04
N ARG A 92 10.43 3.99 -1.15
CA ARG A 92 11.26 4.51 -2.26
C ARG A 92 10.78 5.89 -2.71
N ILE A 93 9.47 6.11 -2.79
CA ILE A 93 8.89 7.42 -3.12
C ILE A 93 9.26 8.45 -2.04
N LEU A 94 9.09 8.13 -0.75
CA LEU A 94 9.47 9.03 0.34
C LEU A 94 10.96 9.39 0.30
N LYS A 95 11.83 8.39 0.08
CA LYS A 95 13.28 8.61 -0.03
C LYS A 95 13.62 9.51 -1.22
N ALA A 96 12.97 9.31 -2.36
CA ALA A 96 13.13 10.16 -3.53
C ALA A 96 12.70 11.60 -3.23
N THR A 97 11.50 11.79 -2.64
CA THR A 97 11.01 13.12 -2.25
C THR A 97 11.96 13.83 -1.29
N TYR A 98 12.48 13.14 -0.28
CA TYR A 98 13.47 13.71 0.63
C TYR A 98 14.77 14.10 -0.10
N SER A 99 15.25 13.26 -1.01
CA SER A 99 16.43 13.56 -1.83
C SER A 99 16.20 14.80 -2.69
N TYR A 100 15.02 14.93 -3.31
CA TYR A 100 14.67 16.12 -4.08
C TYR A 100 14.61 17.38 -3.22
N MET A 101 14.00 17.30 -2.03
CA MET A 101 13.97 18.41 -1.07
C MET A 101 15.38 18.83 -0.64
N MET A 102 16.26 17.87 -0.36
CA MET A 102 17.65 18.13 0.02
C MET A 102 18.44 18.80 -1.11
N ILE A 103 18.23 18.38 -2.37
CA ILE A 103 18.87 19.01 -3.53
C ILE A 103 18.36 20.44 -3.70
N MET A 104 17.07 20.68 -3.53
CA MET A 104 16.48 22.02 -3.69
C MET A 104 16.84 22.98 -2.56
N TYR A 105 17.05 22.45 -1.35
CA TYR A 105 17.49 23.22 -0.19
C TYR A 105 18.95 23.68 -0.29
N ARG A 106 19.75 23.00 -1.12
CA ARG A 106 21.15 23.34 -1.39
C ARG A 106 21.26 24.40 -2.48
#